data_AF-A0A1F3JT06-F1
#
_entry.id   AF-A0A1F3JT06-F1
#
_cell.length_a   1.000
_cell.length_b   1.000
_cell.length_c   1.000
_cell.angle_alpha   90.00
_cell.angle_beta   90.00
_cell.angle_gamma   90.00
#
_symmetry.space_group_name_H-M   'P 1'
#
loop_
_entity.id
_entity.type
_entity.pdbx_description
1 polymer ?
#
loop_
_entity_poly.entity_id
_entity_poly.type
_entity_poly.pdbx_seq_one_letter_code
_entity_poly.pdbx_strand_id
1 'polypeptide(L)'
;MGPLSVNEIISSNTNFFLAFLIGIGFGFVLESSGFSSSRKLAGVFYGYDTVVLKVFFTAAITAMLGLLFFSLFGWVDLSLVYVNPTFWHSAISGGVIMGAGFIIGGFCPGTSVCGAAIGKIDALVFVGGLFLGIFIFGEGYPLWEDFYKAGFAGFPKLNEVLGISQGILALLIVLMALAMFWVGEWAEQKFPREEY
;
A
#
# COMPACT_ATOMS: atom_id res chain seq x y z
N MET A 1 -9.38 20.07 13.76
CA MET A 1 -9.01 19.65 12.38
C MET A 1 -7.84 18.70 12.45
N GLY A 2 -7.94 17.54 11.80
CA GLY A 2 -6.80 16.66 11.57
C GLY A 2 -5.91 17.17 10.43
N PRO A 3 -4.66 16.71 10.31
CA PRO A 3 -4.03 15.63 11.10
C PRO A 3 -3.73 16.02 12.55
N LEU A 4 -4.09 15.14 13.50
CA LEU A 4 -4.03 15.46 14.94
C LEU A 4 -2.61 15.60 15.48
N SER A 5 -1.66 14.82 14.93
CA SER A 5 -0.25 14.84 15.33
C SER A 5 0.50 16.06 14.79
N VAL A 6 0.24 16.44 13.52
CA VAL A 6 0.85 17.61 12.87
C VAL A 6 0.39 18.91 13.54
N ASN A 7 -0.86 18.96 13.99
CA ASN A 7 -1.42 20.10 14.70
C ASN A 7 -1.10 20.09 16.21
N GLU A 8 -0.22 19.19 16.68
CA GLU A 8 0.19 19.03 18.09
C GLU A 8 -0.99 18.90 19.08
N ILE A 9 -2.14 18.40 18.61
CA ILE A 9 -3.37 18.25 19.41
C ILE A 9 -3.23 17.08 20.38
N ILE A 10 -2.41 16.08 20.02
CA ILE A 10 -2.16 14.88 20.81
C ILE A 10 -0.68 14.77 21.16
N SER A 11 -0.39 14.23 22.35
CA SER A 11 0.99 13.96 22.76
C SER A 11 1.63 12.85 21.91
N SER A 12 2.95 12.83 21.79
CA SER A 12 3.69 11.77 21.08
C SER A 12 3.37 10.36 21.62
N ASN A 13 3.22 10.23 22.94
CA ASN A 13 2.86 8.97 23.59
C ASN A 13 1.45 8.51 23.17
N THR A 14 0.49 9.44 23.14
CA THR A 14 -0.87 9.16 22.65
C THR A 14 -0.85 8.78 21.17
N ASN A 15 -0.04 9.46 20.36
CA ASN A 15 0.09 9.15 18.93
C ASN A 15 0.64 7.73 18.71
N PHE A 16 1.71 7.33 19.40
CA PHE A 16 2.23 5.97 19.30
C PHE A 16 1.26 4.92 19.83
N PHE A 17 0.53 5.23 20.90
CA PHE A 17 -0.50 4.33 21.42
C PHE A 17 -1.64 4.12 20.41
N LEU A 18 -2.14 5.19 19.79
CA LEU A 18 -3.15 5.09 18.73
C LEU A 18 -2.61 4.34 17.51
N ALA A 19 -1.38 4.61 17.08
CA ALA A 19 -0.74 3.89 15.98
C ALA A 19 -0.61 2.38 16.27
N PHE A 20 -0.29 2.01 17.51
CA PHE A 20 -0.26 0.61 17.94
C PHE A 20 -1.64 -0.06 17.85
N LEU A 21 -2.69 0.58 18.36
CA LEU A 21 -4.06 0.05 18.28
C LEU A 21 -4.55 -0.07 16.83
N ILE A 22 -4.28 0.93 16.00
CA ILE A 22 -4.58 0.89 14.56
C ILE A 22 -3.80 -0.24 13.89
N GLY A 23 -2.53 -0.44 14.25
CA GLY A 23 -1.70 -1.53 13.74
C GLY A 23 -2.27 -2.92 14.07
N ILE A 24 -2.77 -3.13 15.29
CA ILE A 24 -3.46 -4.37 15.67
C ILE A 24 -4.71 -4.58 14.81
N GLY A 25 -5.55 -3.54 14.68
CA GLY A 25 -6.76 -3.60 13.85
C GLY A 25 -6.44 -3.90 12.38
N PHE A 26 -5.40 -3.26 11.84
CA PHE A 26 -4.93 -3.49 10.48
C PHE A 26 -4.43 -4.93 10.28
N GLY A 27 -3.62 -5.45 11.21
CA GLY A 27 -3.16 -6.84 11.17
C GLY A 27 -4.32 -7.84 11.23
N PHE A 28 -5.32 -7.60 12.09
CA PHE A 28 -6.51 -8.44 12.17
C PHE A 28 -7.31 -8.44 10.85
N VAL A 29 -7.47 -7.29 10.20
CA VAL A 29 -8.14 -7.19 8.89
C VAL A 29 -7.35 -7.91 7.79
N LEU A 30 -6.02 -7.79 7.80
CA LEU A 30 -5.17 -8.50 6.85
C LEU A 30 -5.28 -10.02 7.02
N GLU A 31 -5.22 -10.51 8.25
CA GLU A 31 -5.31 -11.94 8.55
C GLU A 31 -6.69 -12.51 8.22
N SER A 32 -7.76 -11.83 8.62
CA SER A 32 -9.14 -12.25 8.33
C SER A 32 -9.46 -12.29 6.84
N SER A 33 -8.75 -11.49 6.02
CA SER A 33 -8.82 -11.53 4.56
C SER A 33 -7.94 -12.62 3.92
N GLY A 34 -7.14 -13.33 4.73
CA GLY A 34 -6.24 -14.40 4.28
C GLY A 34 -4.90 -13.93 3.70
N PHE A 35 -4.50 -12.68 3.97
CA PHE A 35 -3.26 -12.11 3.43
C PHE A 35 -1.98 -12.64 4.09
N SER A 36 -2.07 -13.51 5.09
CA SER A 36 -0.92 -14.30 5.55
C SER A 36 -0.56 -15.45 4.60
N SER A 37 -1.39 -15.75 3.60
CA SER A 37 -1.11 -16.81 2.63
C SER A 37 -0.40 -16.28 1.38
N SER A 38 0.86 -16.66 1.19
CA SER A 38 1.63 -16.44 -0.03
C SER A 38 0.93 -17.00 -1.28
N ARG A 39 0.17 -18.09 -1.14
CA ARG A 39 -0.62 -18.67 -2.25
C ARG A 39 -1.80 -17.82 -2.66
N LYS A 40 -2.48 -17.17 -1.71
CA LYS A 40 -3.55 -16.20 -2.00
C LYS A 40 -2.97 -14.96 -2.67
N LEU A 41 -1.86 -14.45 -2.15
CA LEU A 41 -1.16 -13.30 -2.72
C LEU A 41 -0.67 -13.57 -4.16
N ALA A 42 -0.11 -14.75 -4.42
CA ALA A 42 0.33 -15.15 -5.75
C ALA A 42 -0.84 -15.38 -6.71
N GLY A 43 -2.03 -15.70 -6.20
CA GLY A 43 -3.19 -16.07 -7.02
C GLY A 43 -3.69 -14.99 -7.97
N VAL A 44 -3.41 -13.72 -7.65
CA VAL A 44 -3.72 -12.60 -8.54
C VAL A 44 -2.93 -12.66 -9.84
N PHE A 45 -1.68 -13.14 -9.80
CA PHE A 45 -0.82 -13.25 -10.98
C PHE A 45 -1.20 -14.43 -11.87
N TYR A 46 -1.81 -15.45 -11.30
CA TYR A 46 -2.30 -16.63 -12.03
C TYR A 46 -3.77 -16.51 -12.44
N GLY A 47 -4.46 -15.45 -12.00
CA GLY A 47 -5.85 -15.17 -12.36
C GLY A 47 -6.90 -16.06 -11.67
N TYR A 48 -6.52 -16.87 -10.68
CA TYR A 48 -7.45 -17.74 -9.96
C TYR A 48 -7.98 -17.14 -8.64
N ASP A 49 -7.32 -16.11 -8.11
CA ASP A 49 -7.76 -15.43 -6.87
C ASP A 49 -7.46 -13.93 -6.99
N THR A 50 -8.51 -13.11 -7.09
CA THR A 50 -8.41 -11.65 -7.22
C THR A 50 -8.73 -10.90 -5.93
N VAL A 51 -8.71 -11.58 -4.77
CA VAL A 51 -8.96 -10.97 -3.46
C VAL A 51 -8.02 -9.79 -3.20
N VAL A 52 -6.73 -9.91 -3.57
CA VAL A 52 -5.75 -8.81 -3.47
C VAL A 52 -6.26 -7.57 -4.18
N LEU A 53 -6.67 -7.71 -5.43
CA LEU A 53 -7.15 -6.59 -6.24
C LEU A 53 -8.41 -5.99 -5.60
N LYS A 54 -9.39 -6.81 -5.26
CA LYS A 54 -10.68 -6.36 -4.71
C LYS A 54 -10.52 -5.61 -3.38
N VAL A 55 -9.74 -6.16 -2.44
CA VAL A 55 -9.57 -5.55 -1.11
C VAL A 55 -8.77 -4.25 -1.18
N PHE A 56 -7.61 -4.23 -1.85
CA PHE A 56 -6.75 -3.04 -1.86
C PHE A 56 -7.40 -1.87 -2.60
N PHE A 57 -8.06 -2.10 -3.75
CA PHE A 57 -8.78 -1.03 -4.44
C PHE A 57 -9.99 -0.55 -3.65
N THR A 58 -10.75 -1.45 -3.01
CA THR A 58 -11.87 -1.05 -2.15
C THR A 58 -11.40 -0.21 -0.96
N ALA A 59 -10.31 -0.61 -0.32
CA ALA A 59 -9.70 0.15 0.77
C ALA A 59 -9.21 1.53 0.28
N ALA A 60 -8.54 1.59 -0.88
CA ALA A 60 -8.07 2.84 -1.46
C ALA A 60 -9.21 3.81 -1.80
N ILE A 61 -10.29 3.33 -2.41
CA ILE A 61 -11.48 4.12 -2.73
C ILE A 61 -12.16 4.61 -1.45
N THR A 62 -12.33 3.72 -0.47
CA THR A 62 -12.96 4.06 0.82
C THR A 62 -12.17 5.14 1.54
N ALA A 63 -10.84 5.02 1.58
CA ALA A 63 -9.96 6.02 2.17
C ALA A 63 -10.02 7.35 1.41
N MET A 64 -9.98 7.31 0.07
CA MET A 64 -10.03 8.50 -0.78
C MET A 64 -11.35 9.26 -0.61
N LEU A 65 -12.49 8.57 -0.71
CA LEU A 65 -13.80 9.17 -0.50
C LEU A 65 -13.96 9.67 0.93
N GLY A 66 -13.55 8.87 1.92
CA GLY A 66 -13.59 9.26 3.33
C GLY A 66 -12.80 10.54 3.61
N LEU A 67 -11.59 10.65 3.07
CA LEU A 67 -10.76 11.86 3.20
C LEU A 67 -11.39 13.08 2.49
N LEU A 68 -11.99 12.91 1.31
CA LEU A 68 -12.71 13.98 0.62
C LEU A 68 -13.93 14.47 1.40
N PHE A 69 -14.73 13.55 1.95
CA PHE A 69 -15.88 13.91 2.79
C PHE A 69 -15.44 14.57 4.10
N PHE A 70 -14.43 14.04 4.78
CA PHE A 70 -13.89 14.66 5.98
C PHE A 70 -13.28 16.04 5.70
N SER A 71 -12.72 16.25 4.52
CA SER A 71 -12.28 17.57 4.10
C SER A 71 -13.45 18.52 3.85
N LEU A 72 -14.53 18.06 3.21
CA LEU A 72 -15.74 18.84 2.98
C LEU A 72 -16.40 19.30 4.30
N PHE A 73 -16.40 18.44 5.32
CA PHE A 73 -16.93 18.78 6.66
C PHE A 73 -15.94 19.57 7.53
N GLY A 74 -14.76 19.94 7.00
CA GLY A 74 -13.73 20.66 7.75
C GLY A 74 -13.13 19.84 8.90
N TRP A 75 -13.21 18.51 8.85
CA TRP A 75 -12.62 17.62 9.85
C TRP A 75 -11.15 17.36 9.57
N VAL A 76 -10.76 17.28 8.29
CA VAL A 76 -9.38 17.00 7.84
C VAL A 76 -8.92 18.04 6.84
N ASP A 77 -7.74 18.60 7.07
CA ASP A 77 -7.07 19.46 6.09
C ASP A 77 -6.19 18.61 5.16
N LEU A 78 -6.58 18.50 3.89
CA LEU A 78 -5.83 17.74 2.87
C LEU A 78 -4.54 18.43 2.44
N SER A 79 -4.33 19.70 2.77
CA SER A 79 -3.07 20.40 2.50
C SER A 79 -1.95 19.96 3.45
N LEU A 80 -2.33 19.54 4.67
CA LEU A 80 -1.42 19.04 5.70
C LEU A 80 -1.13 17.53 5.56
N VAL A 81 -1.83 16.83 4.67
CA VAL A 81 -1.57 15.43 4.37
C VAL A 81 -0.29 15.32 3.55
N TYR A 82 0.71 14.67 4.13
CA TYR A 82 2.01 14.48 3.49
C TYR A 82 1.88 13.61 2.24
N VAL A 83 2.38 14.13 1.12
CA VAL A 83 2.56 13.39 -0.13
C VAL A 83 4.04 13.09 -0.27
N ASN A 84 4.40 11.88 -0.68
CA ASN A 84 5.79 11.51 -0.90
C ASN A 84 6.35 12.24 -2.13
N PRO A 85 7.59 12.78 -2.05
CA PRO A 85 8.24 13.35 -3.21
C PRO A 85 8.53 12.27 -4.24
N THR A 86 8.41 12.63 -5.52
CA THR A 86 8.70 11.70 -6.62
C THR A 86 10.13 11.90 -7.09
N PHE A 87 10.94 10.85 -6.97
CA PHE A 87 12.27 10.75 -7.56
C PHE A 87 12.23 9.63 -8.59
N TRP A 88 12.27 9.96 -9.89
CA TRP A 88 11.99 8.98 -10.95
C TRP A 88 12.91 7.76 -10.91
N HIS A 89 14.21 7.96 -10.70
CA HIS A 89 15.20 6.89 -10.76
C HIS A 89 15.03 5.89 -9.63
N SER A 90 14.85 6.38 -8.40
CA SER A 90 14.62 5.53 -7.23
C SER A 90 13.22 4.93 -7.21
N ALA A 91 12.20 5.65 -7.67
CA ALA A 91 10.84 5.11 -7.77
C ALA A 91 10.76 3.93 -8.75
N ILE A 92 11.36 4.06 -9.94
CA ILE A 92 11.35 3.00 -10.94
C ILE A 92 12.22 1.82 -10.50
N SER A 93 13.48 2.08 -10.12
CA SER A 93 14.40 1.00 -9.73
C SER A 93 13.94 0.29 -8.45
N GLY A 94 13.51 1.04 -7.44
CA GLY A 94 12.95 0.49 -6.21
C GLY A 94 11.66 -0.29 -6.46
N GLY A 95 10.79 0.20 -7.34
CA GLY A 95 9.56 -0.51 -7.75
C GLY A 95 9.85 -1.85 -8.43
N VAL A 96 10.84 -1.90 -9.32
CA VAL A 96 11.28 -3.15 -9.98
C VAL A 96 11.86 -4.13 -8.97
N ILE A 97 12.73 -3.68 -8.07
CA ILE A 97 13.33 -4.52 -7.02
C ILE A 97 12.24 -5.06 -6.08
N MET A 98 11.32 -4.20 -5.65
CA MET A 98 10.20 -4.58 -4.79
C MET A 98 9.25 -5.56 -5.49
N GLY A 99 8.96 -5.36 -6.78
CA GLY A 99 8.17 -6.29 -7.59
C GLY A 99 8.84 -7.66 -7.74
N ALA A 100 10.14 -7.69 -8.02
CA ALA A 100 10.92 -8.93 -8.08
C ALA A 100 10.90 -9.65 -6.72
N GLY A 101 11.10 -8.93 -5.62
CA GLY A 101 11.00 -9.45 -4.27
C GLY A 101 9.62 -10.04 -3.97
N PHE A 102 8.55 -9.36 -4.39
CA PHE A 102 7.18 -9.84 -4.19
C PHE A 102 6.91 -11.15 -4.95
N ILE A 103 7.36 -11.26 -6.20
CA ILE A 103 7.18 -12.48 -7.02
C ILE A 103 7.96 -13.66 -6.45
N ILE A 104 9.22 -13.43 -6.03
CA ILE A 104 10.09 -14.49 -5.48
C ILE A 104 9.61 -14.92 -4.09
N GLY A 105 9.26 -13.95 -3.25
CA GLY A 105 8.94 -14.15 -1.85
C GLY A 105 7.48 -14.48 -1.57
N GLY A 106 6.58 -14.16 -2.49
CA GLY A 106 5.13 -14.36 -2.33
C GLY A 106 4.48 -13.47 -1.28
N PHE A 107 5.17 -12.43 -0.78
CA PHE A 107 4.67 -11.49 0.21
C PHE A 107 5.02 -10.04 -0.12
N CYS A 108 4.16 -9.11 0.27
CA CYS A 108 4.52 -7.70 0.41
C CYS A 108 4.85 -7.36 1.88
N PRO A 109 5.56 -6.26 2.18
CA PRO A 109 6.10 -5.99 3.51
C PRO A 109 5.10 -6.05 4.66
N GLY A 110 3.87 -5.55 4.46
CA GLY A 110 2.82 -5.61 5.50
C GLY A 110 2.29 -7.04 5.70
N THR A 111 2.05 -7.75 4.60
CA THR A 111 1.53 -9.12 4.64
C THR A 111 2.55 -10.14 5.14
N SER A 112 3.85 -9.91 4.91
CA SER A 112 4.91 -10.75 5.48
C SER A 112 4.99 -10.62 6.99
N VAL A 113 4.77 -9.43 7.54
CA VAL A 113 4.72 -9.25 9.01
C VAL A 113 3.47 -9.93 9.59
N CYS A 114 2.33 -9.83 8.91
CA CYS A 114 1.11 -10.56 9.30
C CYS A 114 1.34 -12.08 9.29
N GLY A 115 1.92 -12.62 8.21
CA GLY A 115 2.26 -14.04 8.12
C GLY A 115 3.30 -14.49 9.15
N ALA A 116 4.30 -13.65 9.43
CA ALA A 116 5.30 -13.93 10.46
C ALA A 116 4.66 -13.99 11.86
N ALA A 117 3.67 -13.13 12.15
CA ALA A 117 2.98 -13.11 13.44
C ALA A 117 2.21 -14.41 13.75
N ILE A 118 1.72 -15.11 12.72
CA ILE A 118 1.07 -16.43 12.88
C ILE A 118 2.05 -17.62 12.74
N GLY A 119 3.36 -17.35 12.65
CA GLY A 119 4.40 -18.38 12.65
C GLY A 119 4.74 -18.99 11.30
N LYS A 120 4.36 -18.34 10.18
CA LYS A 120 4.67 -18.86 8.84
C LYS A 120 6.15 -18.71 8.49
N ILE A 121 6.79 -19.83 8.14
CA ILE A 121 8.23 -19.89 7.87
C ILE A 121 8.60 -19.11 6.61
N ASP A 122 7.83 -19.22 5.53
CA ASP A 122 8.01 -18.45 4.30
C ASP A 122 7.96 -16.94 4.57
N ALA A 123 7.02 -16.50 5.41
CA ALA A 123 6.91 -15.11 5.83
C ALA A 123 8.08 -14.66 6.71
N LEU A 124 8.55 -15.49 7.66
CA LEU A 124 9.71 -15.19 8.50
C LEU A 124 11.00 -15.04 7.69
N VAL A 125 11.23 -15.92 6.71
CA VAL A 125 12.37 -15.83 5.78
C VAL A 125 12.28 -14.54 4.96
N PHE A 126 11.08 -14.20 4.46
CA PHE A 126 10.86 -12.95 3.74
C PHE A 126 11.18 -11.72 4.60
N VAL A 127 10.69 -11.69 5.84
CA VAL A 127 10.97 -10.60 6.79
C VAL A 127 12.47 -10.49 7.08
N GLY A 128 13.17 -11.61 7.23
CA GLY A 128 14.63 -11.61 7.37
C GLY A 128 15.34 -10.99 6.16
N GLY A 129 14.93 -11.37 4.95
CA GLY A 129 15.44 -10.78 3.70
C GLY A 129 15.12 -9.29 3.57
N LEU A 130 13.92 -8.88 3.99
CA LEU A 130 13.49 -7.47 4.03
C LEU A 130 14.42 -6.65 4.93
N PHE A 131 14.65 -7.09 6.17
CA PHE A 131 15.53 -6.39 7.11
C PHE A 131 16.98 -6.33 6.61
N LEU A 132 17.48 -7.43 6.03
CA LEU A 132 18.81 -7.46 5.45
C LEU A 132 18.93 -6.46 4.29
N GLY A 133 17.94 -6.41 3.41
CA GLY A 133 17.89 -5.44 2.30
C GLY A 133 17.86 -4.00 2.77
N ILE A 134 17.03 -3.69 3.78
CA ILE A 134 16.97 -2.36 4.40
C ILE A 134 18.31 -1.99 5.02
N PHE A 135 18.97 -2.92 5.72
CA PHE A 135 20.27 -2.68 6.35
C PHE A 135 21.36 -2.40 5.32
N ILE A 136 21.46 -3.23 4.27
CA ILE A 136 22.43 -3.05 3.18
C ILE A 136 22.19 -1.71 2.47
N PHE A 137 20.94 -1.37 2.18
CA PHE A 137 20.61 -0.09 1.56
C PHE A 137 20.93 1.10 2.47
N GLY A 138 20.63 1.00 3.77
CA GLY A 138 20.89 2.04 4.76
C GLY A 138 22.39 2.33 4.92
N GLU A 139 23.21 1.31 5.11
CA GLU A 139 24.67 1.46 5.21
C GLU A 139 25.29 1.91 3.88
N GLY A 140 24.77 1.42 2.76
CA GLY A 140 25.21 1.82 1.42
C GLY A 140 24.67 3.18 0.98
N TYR A 141 23.74 3.78 1.69
CA TYR A 141 23.02 4.99 1.25
C TYR A 141 23.94 6.13 0.78
N PRO A 142 25.08 6.44 1.44
CA PRO A 142 26.00 7.47 0.97
C PRO A 142 26.52 7.24 -0.46
N LEU A 143 26.63 5.98 -0.91
CA LEU A 143 27.04 5.63 -2.27
C LEU A 143 25.91 5.78 -3.28
N TRP A 144 24.67 5.56 -2.83
CA TRP A 144 23.48 5.59 -3.67
C TRP A 144 22.75 6.94 -3.63
N GLU A 145 23.17 7.89 -2.79
CA GLU A 145 22.44 9.13 -2.52
C GLU A 145 22.15 9.93 -3.80
N ASP A 146 23.16 10.13 -4.64
CA ASP A 146 23.04 10.86 -5.90
C ASP A 146 22.03 10.20 -6.83
N PHE A 147 22.09 8.87 -6.94
CA PHE A 147 21.13 8.09 -7.72
C PHE A 147 19.72 8.11 -7.10
N TYR A 148 19.64 8.02 -5.78
CA TYR A 148 18.38 7.96 -5.05
C TYR A 148 17.59 9.28 -5.15
N LYS A 149 18.30 10.41 -5.07
CA LYS A 149 17.74 11.76 -5.20
C LYS A 149 17.68 12.27 -6.65
N ALA A 150 18.15 11.48 -7.62
CA ALA A 150 18.13 11.88 -9.02
C ALA A 150 16.71 11.98 -9.60
N GLY A 151 16.47 12.99 -10.43
CA GLY A 151 15.20 13.17 -11.14
C GLY A 151 14.05 13.54 -10.20
N PHE A 152 14.29 14.48 -9.28
CA PHE A 152 13.26 15.06 -8.43
C PHE A 152 12.18 15.75 -9.28
N ALA A 153 10.93 15.34 -9.06
CA ALA A 153 9.75 15.82 -9.77
C ALA A 153 8.75 16.53 -8.84
N GLY A 154 9.17 16.90 -7.63
CA GLY A 154 8.30 17.52 -6.64
C GLY A 154 7.34 16.53 -5.98
N PHE A 155 6.15 17.02 -5.64
CA PHE A 155 5.10 16.28 -4.92
C PHE A 155 3.85 16.15 -5.78
N PRO A 156 3.95 15.55 -6.98
CA PRO A 156 2.85 15.59 -7.94
C PRO A 156 1.63 14.83 -7.39
N LYS A 157 0.47 15.50 -7.34
CA LYS A 157 -0.81 14.81 -7.18
C LYS A 157 -1.42 14.53 -8.54
N LEU A 158 -2.02 13.36 -8.70
CA LEU A 158 -2.59 12.94 -9.99
C LEU A 158 -3.66 13.91 -10.52
N ASN A 159 -4.46 14.51 -9.63
CA ASN A 159 -5.45 15.52 -10.00
C ASN A 159 -4.81 16.81 -10.54
N GLU A 160 -3.67 17.21 -9.99
CA GLU A 160 -2.94 18.42 -10.40
C GLU A 160 -2.26 18.21 -11.76
N VAL A 161 -1.65 17.03 -11.97
CA VAL A 161 -1.02 16.68 -13.25
C VAL A 161 -2.04 16.59 -14.38
N LEU A 162 -3.21 16.02 -14.11
CA LEU A 162 -4.29 15.89 -15.10
C LEU A 162 -5.13 17.18 -15.26
N GLY A 163 -4.94 18.18 -14.39
CA GLY A 163 -5.71 19.43 -14.41
C GLY A 163 -7.21 19.25 -14.12
N ILE A 164 -7.59 18.18 -13.42
CA ILE A 164 -8.99 17.85 -13.11
C ILE A 164 -9.29 18.04 -11.62
N SER A 165 -10.57 18.25 -11.28
CA SER A 165 -10.96 18.36 -9.88
C SER A 165 -10.80 17.02 -9.14
N GLN A 166 -10.52 17.08 -7.84
CA GLN A 166 -10.37 15.88 -7.00
C GLN A 166 -11.62 14.99 -7.02
N GLY A 167 -12.82 15.59 -7.10
CA GLY A 167 -14.07 14.84 -7.21
C GLY A 167 -14.20 14.07 -8.52
N ILE A 168 -13.81 14.67 -9.65
CA ILE A 168 -13.81 13.98 -10.95
C ILE A 168 -12.77 12.87 -10.94
N LEU A 169 -11.57 13.10 -10.41
CA LEU A 169 -10.56 12.06 -10.28
C LEU A 169 -11.08 10.88 -9.44
N ALA A 170 -11.71 11.17 -8.30
CA ALA A 170 -12.28 10.13 -7.44
C ALA A 170 -13.34 9.31 -8.18
N LEU A 171 -14.24 9.96 -8.94
CA LEU A 171 -15.23 9.27 -9.77
C LEU A 171 -14.56 8.36 -10.83
N LEU A 172 -13.53 8.85 -11.52
CA LEU A 172 -12.81 8.06 -12.51
C LEU A 172 -12.12 6.84 -11.89
N ILE A 173 -11.53 6.99 -10.70
CA ILE A 173 -10.89 5.88 -9.98
C ILE A 173 -11.93 4.85 -9.52
N VAL A 174 -13.11 5.29 -9.07
CA VAL A 174 -14.23 4.38 -8.73
C VAL A 174 -14.66 3.58 -9.97
N LEU A 175 -14.87 4.24 -11.10
CA LEU A 175 -15.25 3.56 -12.35
C LEU A 175 -14.18 2.57 -12.81
N MET A 176 -12.90 2.95 -12.73
CA MET A 176 -11.78 2.08 -13.05
C MET A 176 -11.75 0.84 -12.14
N ALA A 177 -11.96 1.01 -10.84
CA ALA A 177 -11.98 -0.10 -9.90
C ALA A 177 -13.15 -1.06 -10.16
N LEU A 178 -14.34 -0.55 -10.44
CA LEU A 178 -15.49 -1.38 -10.83
C LEU A 178 -15.18 -2.20 -12.09
N ALA A 179 -14.53 -1.58 -13.09
CA ALA A 179 -14.09 -2.30 -14.28
C ALA A 179 -13.06 -3.39 -13.95
N MET A 180 -12.09 -3.11 -13.07
CA MET A 180 -11.11 -4.10 -12.64
C MET A 180 -11.72 -5.24 -11.82
N PHE A 181 -12.74 -4.97 -10.99
CA PHE A 181 -13.46 -6.01 -10.26
C PHE A 181 -14.20 -6.94 -11.21
N TRP A 182 -14.86 -6.36 -12.21
CA TRP A 182 -15.52 -7.14 -13.26
C TRP A 182 -14.53 -8.00 -14.07
N VAL A 183 -13.39 -7.44 -14.48
CA VAL A 183 -12.32 -8.20 -15.14
C VAL A 183 -11.75 -9.29 -14.23
N GLY A 184 -11.62 -9.00 -12.93
CA GLY A 184 -11.12 -9.97 -11.95
C GLY A 184 -12.06 -11.16 -11.79
N GLU A 185 -13.37 -10.92 -11.65
CA GLU A 185 -14.38 -11.98 -11.60
C GLU A 185 -14.41 -12.81 -12.88
N TRP A 186 -14.29 -12.15 -14.04
CA TRP A 186 -14.18 -12.85 -15.31
C TRP A 186 -12.93 -13.76 -15.38
N ALA A 187 -11.79 -13.30 -14.85
CA ALA A 187 -10.56 -14.09 -14.82
C ALA A 187 -10.72 -15.31 -13.89
N GLU A 188 -11.31 -15.13 -12.70
CA GLU A 188 -11.57 -16.22 -11.74
C GLU A 188 -12.46 -17.31 -12.34
N GLN A 189 -13.50 -16.93 -13.10
CA GLN A 189 -14.39 -17.87 -13.78
C GLN A 189 -13.70 -18.64 -14.91
N LYS A 190 -12.71 -18.02 -15.57
CA LYS A 190 -12.01 -18.59 -16.72
C LYS A 190 -10.82 -19.46 -16.32
N PHE A 191 -10.15 -19.12 -15.24
CA PHE A 191 -9.00 -19.85 -14.69
C PHE A 191 -9.31 -20.38 -13.29
N PRO A 192 -10.39 -21.17 -13.10
CA PRO A 192 -10.71 -21.72 -11.82
C PRO A 192 -9.62 -22.70 -11.40
N ARG A 193 -9.20 -22.61 -10.15
CA ARG A 193 -8.35 -23.61 -9.51
C ARG A 193 -9.19 -24.27 -8.42
N GLU A 194 -9.32 -25.60 -8.45
CA GLU A 194 -9.93 -26.34 -7.35
C GLU A 194 -9.16 -25.99 -6.06
N GLU A 195 -9.89 -25.52 -5.05
CA GLU A 195 -9.34 -24.90 -3.84
C GLU A 195 -8.33 -25.80 -3.10
N TYR A 196 -7.39 -25.16 -2.40
CA TYR A 196 -6.39 -25.78 -1.53
C TYR A 196 -6.98 -26.39 -0.26
#